data_AF-A0A5C3Q7H1-F1
#
_entry.id   AF-A0A5C3Q7H1-F1
#
_cell.length_a   1.000
_cell.length_b   1.000
_cell.length_c   1.000
_cell.angle_alpha   90.00
_cell.angle_beta   90.00
_cell.angle_gamma   90.00
#
_symmetry.space_group_name_H-M   'P 1'
#
loop_
_entity.id
_entity.type
_entity.pdbx_description
1 polymer ?
#
loop_
_entity_poly.entity_id
_entity_poly.type
_entity_poly.pdbx_seq_one_letter_code
_entity_poly.pdbx_strand_id
1 'polypeptide(L)'
;MKSISIAVAFFTSLVVASPLAAPLVARDCPSIPSEADDNVLKQVYNIARNRGVSDKVMLATFETAWVESHVHNLPCGDQDSIGVFQQRPSMGWGSWDQIMNVDYSTNKFLEFAIPTAAQNPNLSAGTISQMVQRSEFPYRYDENEGKARQLIERARQLTGGGGGGGGGGCAQNYNVVGGDVCWAIAQRFGISVATLQSWNPAINGGCTNLAIGQTLCVRK
;
A
#
# COMPACT_ATOMS: atom_id res chain seq x y z
N MET A 1 -35.19 -61.04 17.62
CA MET A 1 -34.04 -60.43 16.92
C MET A 1 -34.60 -59.49 15.86
N LYS A 2 -34.53 -58.17 16.08
CA LYS A 2 -35.09 -57.15 15.17
C LYS A 2 -33.94 -56.61 14.30
N SER A 3 -34.02 -56.87 13.01
CA SER A 3 -33.05 -56.40 12.01
C SER A 3 -33.09 -54.88 11.89
N ILE A 4 -31.95 -54.23 12.06
CA ILE A 4 -31.76 -52.79 11.86
C ILE A 4 -31.31 -52.60 10.41
N SER A 5 -32.15 -52.00 9.59
CA SER A 5 -31.82 -51.58 8.23
C SER A 5 -31.04 -50.27 8.27
N ILE A 6 -29.77 -50.29 7.84
CA ILE A 6 -28.94 -49.11 7.68
C ILE A 6 -29.25 -48.50 6.30
N ALA A 7 -29.85 -47.31 6.30
CA ALA A 7 -30.06 -46.52 5.07
C ALA A 7 -28.74 -45.85 4.67
N VAL A 8 -28.18 -46.26 3.53
CA VAL A 8 -27.02 -45.60 2.91
C VAL A 8 -27.53 -44.37 2.16
N ALA A 9 -27.31 -43.19 2.72
CA ALA A 9 -27.61 -41.92 2.06
C ALA A 9 -26.52 -41.62 1.01
N PHE A 10 -26.85 -41.79 -0.27
CA PHE A 10 -26.03 -41.32 -1.39
C PHE A 10 -26.07 -39.79 -1.42
N PHE A 11 -25.00 -39.14 -0.95
CA PHE A 11 -24.74 -37.73 -1.23
C PHE A 11 -24.28 -37.61 -2.69
N THR A 12 -25.21 -37.30 -3.59
CA THR A 12 -24.86 -36.85 -4.95
C THR A 12 -24.22 -35.47 -4.82
N SER A 13 -22.88 -35.44 -4.87
CA SER A 13 -22.13 -34.20 -4.94
C SER A 13 -22.47 -33.49 -6.26
N LEU A 14 -23.22 -32.38 -6.18
CA LEU A 14 -23.36 -31.48 -7.32
C LEU A 14 -22.00 -30.84 -7.57
N VAL A 15 -21.33 -31.25 -8.64
CA VAL A 15 -20.24 -30.49 -9.22
C VAL A 15 -20.86 -29.25 -9.86
N VAL A 16 -20.92 -28.15 -9.11
CA VAL A 16 -21.14 -26.84 -9.71
C VAL A 16 -19.92 -26.55 -10.58
N ALA A 17 -20.08 -26.65 -11.90
CA ALA A 17 -19.08 -26.18 -12.83
C ALA A 17 -18.88 -24.68 -12.56
N SER A 18 -17.72 -24.33 -12.00
CA SER A 18 -17.29 -22.93 -11.93
C SER A 18 -17.40 -22.33 -13.32
N PRO A 19 -17.98 -21.13 -13.49
CA PRO A 19 -17.93 -20.46 -14.78
C PRO A 19 -16.46 -20.34 -15.18
N LEU A 20 -16.13 -20.81 -16.38
CA LEU A 20 -14.82 -20.63 -16.99
C LEU A 20 -14.45 -19.15 -16.85
N ALA A 21 -13.38 -18.85 -16.12
CA ALA A 21 -12.84 -17.50 -16.07
C ALA A 21 -12.63 -17.05 -17.52
N ALA A 22 -13.20 -15.90 -17.88
CA ALA A 22 -12.98 -15.33 -19.21
C ALA A 22 -11.47 -15.28 -19.48
N PRO A 23 -11.01 -15.59 -20.70
CA PRO A 23 -9.60 -15.51 -21.03
C PRO A 23 -9.10 -14.12 -20.67
N LEU A 24 -8.12 -14.05 -19.79
CA LEU A 24 -7.52 -12.79 -19.37
C LEU A 24 -6.80 -12.22 -20.59
N VAL A 25 -7.45 -11.27 -21.25
CA VAL A 25 -6.87 -10.54 -22.38
C VAL A 25 -5.66 -9.78 -21.84
N ALA A 26 -4.50 -9.92 -22.48
CA ALA A 26 -3.33 -9.11 -22.19
C ALA A 26 -3.72 -7.63 -22.22
N ARG A 27 -3.44 -6.90 -21.15
CA ARG A 27 -3.79 -5.48 -21.05
C ARG A 27 -2.51 -4.68 -21.00
N ASP A 28 -1.75 -4.63 -22.08
CA ASP A 28 -0.52 -3.85 -22.10
C ASP A 28 -0.85 -2.39 -21.73
N CYS A 29 -0.12 -1.82 -20.76
CA CYS A 29 -0.29 -0.42 -20.43
C CYS A 29 0.22 0.44 -21.61
N PRO A 30 -0.59 1.39 -22.13
CA PRO A 30 -0.14 2.28 -23.21
C PRO A 30 1.11 3.08 -22.84
N SER A 31 1.25 3.42 -21.56
CA SER A 31 2.46 3.97 -20.95
C SER A 31 2.42 3.77 -19.43
N ILE A 32 3.59 3.65 -18.81
CA ILE A 32 3.76 3.74 -17.36
C ILE A 32 4.16 5.19 -17.04
N PRO A 33 3.49 5.90 -16.13
CA PRO A 33 3.84 7.29 -15.82
C PRO A 33 5.27 7.38 -15.27
N SER A 34 6.02 8.42 -15.63
CA SER A 34 7.45 8.54 -15.30
C SER A 34 7.75 8.87 -13.84
N GLU A 35 6.75 9.32 -13.07
CA GLU A 35 6.89 9.72 -11.67
C GLU A 35 5.87 9.01 -10.79
N ALA A 36 6.24 8.71 -9.55
CA ALA A 36 5.36 7.99 -8.62
C ALA A 36 4.08 8.74 -8.25
N ASP A 37 2.99 7.98 -8.07
CA ASP A 37 1.73 8.47 -7.48
C ASP A 37 1.86 8.59 -5.95
N ASP A 38 1.77 9.82 -5.44
CA ASP A 38 1.89 10.09 -4.00
C ASP A 38 0.85 9.39 -3.13
N ASN A 39 -0.35 9.13 -3.64
CA ASN A 39 -1.39 8.43 -2.88
C ASN A 39 -1.06 6.96 -2.71
N VAL A 40 -0.66 6.30 -3.79
CA VAL A 40 -0.21 4.90 -3.75
C VAL A 40 1.08 4.77 -2.93
N LEU A 41 2.01 5.70 -3.12
CA LEU A 41 3.27 5.78 -2.37
C LEU A 41 3.05 5.87 -0.85
N LYS A 42 2.19 6.80 -0.39
CA LYS A 42 1.81 6.93 1.02
C LYS A 42 1.14 5.66 1.55
N GLN A 43 0.28 5.04 0.73
CA GLN A 43 -0.47 3.86 1.13
C GLN A 43 0.46 2.66 1.34
N VAL A 44 1.31 2.34 0.35
CA VAL A 44 2.32 1.27 0.46
C VAL A 44 3.22 1.47 1.68
N TYR A 45 3.71 2.71 1.90
CA TYR A 45 4.53 3.04 3.06
C TYR A 45 3.82 2.74 4.39
N ASN A 46 2.58 3.22 4.54
CA ASN A 46 1.82 3.04 5.77
C ASN A 46 1.50 1.57 6.04
N ILE A 47 1.16 0.79 5.02
CA ILE A 47 0.90 -0.65 5.16
C ILE A 47 2.17 -1.37 5.63
N ALA A 48 3.30 -1.14 4.95
CA ALA A 48 4.58 -1.74 5.31
C ALA A 48 5.01 -1.35 6.75
N ARG A 49 4.88 -0.07 7.11
CA ARG A 49 5.15 0.42 8.47
C ARG A 49 4.24 -0.23 9.51
N ASN A 50 2.94 -0.33 9.23
CA ASN A 50 1.97 -0.96 10.14
C ASN A 50 2.20 -2.47 10.30
N ARG A 51 2.78 -3.12 9.29
CA ARG A 51 3.24 -4.52 9.37
C ARG A 51 4.55 -4.70 10.14
N GLY A 52 5.20 -3.62 10.57
CA GLY A 52 6.44 -3.66 11.35
C GLY A 52 7.62 -4.24 10.58
N VAL A 53 7.67 -4.02 9.27
CA VAL A 53 8.72 -4.58 8.41
C VAL A 53 10.10 -3.98 8.75
N SER A 54 11.16 -4.75 8.52
CA SER A 54 12.53 -4.23 8.62
C SER A 54 12.86 -3.26 7.50
N ASP A 55 13.90 -2.44 7.67
CA ASP A 55 14.37 -1.50 6.64
C ASP A 55 14.67 -2.20 5.30
N LYS A 56 15.21 -3.42 5.35
CA LYS A 56 15.46 -4.23 4.15
C LYS A 56 14.17 -4.59 3.42
N VAL A 57 13.13 -5.01 4.16
CA VAL A 57 11.84 -5.37 3.58
C VAL A 57 11.11 -4.13 3.07
N MET A 58 11.22 -2.99 3.78
CA MET A 58 10.73 -1.69 3.29
C MET A 58 11.40 -1.35 1.96
N LEU A 59 12.73 -1.47 1.87
CA LEU A 59 13.47 -1.20 0.64
C LEU A 59 13.05 -2.14 -0.51
N ALA A 60 12.97 -3.45 -0.25
CA ALA A 60 12.52 -4.44 -1.25
C ALA A 60 11.10 -4.14 -1.77
N THR A 61 10.20 -3.71 -0.86
CA THR A 61 8.84 -3.31 -1.22
C THR A 61 8.85 -2.14 -2.20
N PHE A 62 9.68 -1.12 -1.97
CA PHE A 62 9.72 0.08 -2.81
C PHE A 62 10.51 -0.11 -4.10
N GLU A 63 11.56 -0.94 -4.11
CA GLU A 63 12.22 -1.37 -5.34
C GLU A 63 11.23 -2.10 -6.24
N THR A 64 10.45 -3.03 -5.67
CA THR A 64 9.45 -3.78 -6.42
C THR A 64 8.36 -2.84 -6.95
N ALA A 65 7.73 -2.04 -6.09
CA ALA A 65 6.66 -1.12 -6.50
C ALA A 65 7.14 -0.14 -7.59
N TRP A 66 8.37 0.36 -7.49
CA TRP A 66 8.95 1.21 -8.52
C TRP A 66 9.16 0.43 -9.82
N VAL A 67 9.89 -0.68 -9.79
CA VAL A 67 10.23 -1.45 -10.99
C VAL A 67 8.99 -1.96 -11.74
N GLU A 68 7.93 -2.33 -11.02
CA GLU A 68 6.74 -2.93 -11.64
C GLU A 68 5.77 -1.89 -12.22
N SER A 69 5.59 -0.74 -11.57
CA SER A 69 4.53 0.21 -11.95
C SER A 69 4.89 1.68 -11.80
N HIS A 70 6.15 1.98 -11.47
CA HIS A 70 6.56 3.27 -10.93
C HIS A 70 5.66 3.71 -9.75
N VAL A 71 5.23 2.78 -8.90
CA VAL A 71 4.32 3.01 -7.76
C VAL A 71 2.92 3.50 -8.19
N HIS A 72 2.35 2.90 -9.23
CA HIS A 72 0.95 3.16 -9.64
C HIS A 72 0.09 1.91 -9.54
N ASN A 73 -1.17 2.08 -9.16
CA ASN A 73 -2.12 0.99 -9.13
C ASN A 73 -2.77 0.78 -10.51
N LEU A 74 -2.04 0.13 -11.42
CA LEU A 74 -2.41 0.03 -12.84
C LEU A 74 -3.38 -1.12 -13.13
N PRO A 75 -4.48 -0.90 -13.87
CA PRO A 75 -5.41 -1.96 -14.31
C PRO A 75 -4.92 -2.67 -15.59
N CYS A 76 -3.61 -2.63 -15.84
CA CYS A 76 -2.93 -3.04 -17.05
C CYS A 76 -1.51 -3.51 -16.70
N GLY A 77 -0.91 -4.29 -17.59
CA GLY A 77 0.39 -4.93 -17.45
C GLY A 77 0.62 -6.00 -18.53
N ASP A 78 1.82 -6.59 -18.54
CA ASP A 78 2.09 -7.77 -19.37
C ASP A 78 1.16 -8.92 -18.96
N GLN A 79 0.55 -9.58 -19.94
CA GLN A 79 -0.47 -10.63 -19.72
C GLN A 79 -1.61 -10.10 -18.81
N ASP A 80 -1.92 -10.79 -17.72
CA ASP A 80 -2.94 -10.39 -16.74
C ASP A 80 -2.36 -9.71 -15.49
N SER A 81 -1.13 -9.18 -15.58
CA SER A 81 -0.50 -8.46 -14.48
C SER A 81 -1.21 -7.15 -14.19
N ILE A 82 -1.47 -6.86 -12.92
CA ILE A 82 -2.13 -5.63 -12.47
C ILE A 82 -1.66 -5.16 -11.10
N GLY A 83 -2.05 -3.94 -10.76
CA GLY A 83 -1.80 -3.31 -9.48
C GLY A 83 -0.36 -2.82 -9.33
N VAL A 84 -0.06 -2.31 -8.13
CA VAL A 84 1.21 -1.64 -7.81
C VAL A 84 2.44 -2.55 -7.90
N PHE A 85 2.27 -3.85 -7.75
CA PHE A 85 3.33 -4.86 -7.88
C PHE A 85 3.21 -5.72 -9.14
N GLN A 86 2.32 -5.36 -10.08
CA GLN A 86 2.07 -6.13 -11.32
C GLN A 86 1.90 -7.64 -11.05
N GLN A 87 1.07 -7.95 -10.05
CA GLN A 87 0.78 -9.33 -9.66
C GLN A 87 -0.27 -9.94 -10.60
N ARG A 88 -0.23 -11.26 -10.78
CA ARG A 88 -1.08 -11.98 -11.74
C ARG A 88 -2.12 -12.85 -11.05
N PRO A 89 -3.43 -12.66 -11.33
CA PRO A 89 -4.45 -13.59 -10.89
C PRO A 89 -4.20 -15.04 -11.32
N SER A 90 -3.78 -15.25 -12.57
CA SER A 90 -3.45 -16.56 -13.13
C SER A 90 -2.32 -17.30 -12.41
N MET A 91 -1.47 -16.58 -11.69
CA MET A 91 -0.36 -17.13 -10.89
C MET A 91 -0.71 -17.29 -9.40
N GLY A 92 -1.97 -17.07 -9.03
CA GLY A 92 -2.47 -17.30 -7.67
C GLY A 92 -2.22 -16.17 -6.67
N TRP A 93 -1.86 -14.97 -7.13
CA TRP A 93 -1.66 -13.82 -6.23
C TRP A 93 -2.97 -13.27 -5.63
N GLY A 94 -4.12 -13.49 -6.29
CA GLY A 94 -5.43 -13.04 -5.84
C GLY A 94 -6.40 -12.88 -7.01
N SER A 95 -7.66 -12.52 -6.73
CA SER A 95 -8.59 -12.08 -7.77
C SER A 95 -8.24 -10.69 -8.30
N TRP A 96 -8.88 -10.29 -9.40
CA TRP A 96 -8.73 -8.94 -9.95
C TRP A 96 -8.96 -7.84 -8.91
N ASP A 97 -10.11 -7.88 -8.22
CA ASP A 97 -10.49 -6.87 -7.22
C ASP A 97 -9.55 -6.86 -6.01
N GLN A 98 -9.00 -8.02 -5.66
CA GLN A 98 -8.01 -8.13 -4.59
C GLN A 98 -6.69 -7.48 -5.01
N ILE A 99 -6.14 -7.79 -6.19
CA ILE A 99 -4.85 -7.23 -6.61
C ILE A 99 -4.95 -5.72 -6.89
N MET A 100 -6.08 -5.25 -7.42
CA MET A 100 -6.33 -3.80 -7.59
C MET A 100 -6.55 -3.06 -6.27
N ASN A 101 -6.64 -3.76 -5.14
CA ASN A 101 -6.61 -3.14 -3.83
C ASN A 101 -5.15 -3.06 -3.33
N VAL A 102 -4.63 -1.84 -3.19
CA VAL A 102 -3.25 -1.59 -2.73
C VAL A 102 -3.00 -2.21 -1.34
N ASP A 103 -3.98 -2.20 -0.43
CA ASP A 103 -3.84 -2.83 0.88
C ASP A 103 -3.62 -4.34 0.78
N TYR A 104 -4.44 -5.02 -0.03
CA TYR A 104 -4.30 -6.45 -0.27
C TYR A 104 -2.99 -6.77 -0.96
N SER A 105 -2.68 -6.13 -2.09
CA SER A 105 -1.51 -6.45 -2.91
C SER A 105 -0.19 -6.21 -2.16
N THR A 106 -0.10 -5.13 -1.37
CA THR A 106 1.05 -4.88 -0.48
C THR A 106 1.14 -5.93 0.62
N ASN A 107 0.05 -6.23 1.34
CA ASN A 107 0.10 -7.26 2.39
C ASN A 107 0.46 -8.64 1.82
N LYS A 108 -0.02 -8.97 0.62
CA LYS A 108 0.29 -10.23 -0.07
C LYS A 108 1.77 -10.31 -0.45
N PHE A 109 2.36 -9.24 -0.96
CA PHE A 109 3.82 -9.18 -1.20
C PHE A 109 4.60 -9.37 0.11
N LEU A 110 4.21 -8.66 1.17
CA LEU A 110 4.87 -8.72 2.47
C LEU A 110 4.78 -10.08 3.15
N GLU A 111 3.71 -10.85 2.89
CA GLU A 111 3.55 -12.23 3.35
C GLU A 111 4.74 -13.11 2.94
N PHE A 112 5.30 -12.89 1.75
CA PHE A 112 6.48 -13.61 1.26
C PHE A 112 7.79 -12.87 1.54
N ALA A 113 7.82 -11.55 1.45
CA ALA A 113 9.06 -10.77 1.59
C ALA A 113 9.63 -10.82 3.02
N ILE A 114 8.78 -10.76 4.05
CA ILE A 114 9.21 -10.79 5.45
C ILE A 114 9.96 -12.09 5.80
N PRO A 115 9.38 -13.30 5.62
CA PRO A 115 10.10 -14.54 5.93
C PRO A 115 11.30 -14.75 5.01
N THR A 116 11.21 -14.38 3.74
CA THR A 116 12.34 -14.50 2.80
C THR A 116 13.54 -13.68 3.28
N ALA A 117 13.33 -12.42 3.69
CA ALA A 117 14.39 -11.57 4.22
C ALA A 117 14.96 -12.08 5.56
N ALA A 118 14.10 -12.61 6.43
CA ALA A 118 14.52 -13.17 7.72
C ALA A 118 15.40 -14.43 7.55
N GLN A 119 15.06 -15.29 6.58
CA GLN A 119 15.83 -16.50 6.27
C GLN A 119 17.13 -16.20 5.51
N ASN A 120 17.22 -15.03 4.88
CA ASN A 120 18.34 -14.64 4.02
C ASN A 120 18.94 -13.30 4.46
N PRO A 121 19.51 -13.19 5.68
CA PRO A 121 19.96 -11.93 6.25
C PRO A 121 21.10 -11.25 5.49
N ASN A 122 21.86 -12.00 4.68
CA ASN A 122 22.99 -11.48 3.92
C ASN A 122 22.64 -11.02 2.48
N LEU A 123 21.42 -11.30 2.00
CA LEU A 123 21.01 -10.90 0.66
C LEU A 123 20.57 -9.42 0.62
N SER A 124 20.75 -8.78 -0.54
CA SER A 124 20.28 -7.42 -0.82
C SER A 124 18.75 -7.35 -0.85
N ALA A 125 18.19 -6.14 -0.73
CA ALA A 125 16.76 -5.93 -0.87
C ALA A 125 16.25 -6.34 -2.26
N GLY A 126 16.99 -6.02 -3.32
CA GLY A 126 16.59 -6.36 -4.68
C GLY A 126 16.64 -7.86 -4.94
N THR A 127 17.56 -8.58 -4.31
CA THR A 127 17.55 -10.06 -4.35
C THR A 127 16.31 -10.61 -3.64
N ILE A 128 15.86 -10.04 -2.52
CA ILE A 128 14.59 -10.44 -1.87
C ILE A 128 13.41 -10.17 -2.82
N SER A 129 13.36 -8.99 -3.45
CA SER A 129 12.33 -8.63 -4.44
C SER A 129 12.27 -9.66 -5.58
N GLN A 130 13.43 -10.03 -6.12
CA GLN A 130 13.56 -11.04 -7.16
C GLN A 130 13.08 -12.42 -6.70
N MET A 131 13.41 -12.84 -5.48
CA MET A 131 12.94 -14.13 -4.94
C MET A 131 11.43 -14.18 -4.76
N VAL A 132 10.81 -13.06 -4.40
CA VAL A 132 9.35 -12.94 -4.22
C VAL A 132 8.62 -12.90 -5.56
N GLN A 133 9.06 -12.02 -6.47
CA GLN A 133 8.39 -11.83 -7.77
C GLN A 133 8.72 -12.93 -8.78
N ARG A 134 9.90 -13.57 -8.66
CA ARG A 134 10.42 -14.57 -9.61
C ARG A 134 10.43 -14.06 -11.05
N SER A 135 10.87 -12.82 -11.24
CA SER A 135 11.00 -12.17 -12.56
C SER A 135 12.12 -12.81 -13.40
N GLU A 136 12.09 -12.62 -14.71
CA GLU A 136 13.15 -13.09 -15.63
C GLU A 136 14.42 -12.21 -15.56
N PHE A 137 14.41 -11.11 -14.80
CA PHE A 137 15.48 -10.12 -14.74
C PHE A 137 16.09 -9.98 -13.33
N PRO A 138 17.07 -10.83 -12.97
CA PRO A 138 17.50 -11.00 -11.58
C PRO A 138 18.11 -9.75 -10.94
N TYR A 139 18.71 -8.84 -11.71
CA TYR A 139 19.41 -7.65 -11.19
C TYR A 139 18.55 -6.37 -11.19
N ARG A 140 17.35 -6.40 -11.79
CA ARG A 140 16.54 -5.20 -12.10
C ARG A 140 16.15 -4.39 -10.86
N TYR A 141 16.02 -5.05 -9.70
CA TYR A 141 15.60 -4.39 -8.46
C TYR A 141 16.75 -3.67 -7.74
N ASP A 142 17.93 -4.29 -7.64
CA ASP A 142 19.10 -3.69 -6.96
C ASP A 142 19.58 -2.42 -7.70
N GLU A 143 19.44 -2.37 -9.04
CA GLU A 143 19.73 -1.17 -9.83
C GLU A 143 18.86 0.04 -9.45
N ASN A 144 17.72 -0.19 -8.81
CA ASN A 144 16.75 0.84 -8.43
C ASN A 144 16.80 1.19 -6.93
N GLU A 145 17.77 0.67 -6.16
CA GLU A 145 17.89 0.92 -4.72
C GLU A 145 17.88 2.43 -4.40
N GLY A 146 18.66 3.22 -5.14
CA GLY A 146 18.76 4.67 -4.92
C GLY A 146 17.42 5.40 -5.11
N LYS A 147 16.65 5.03 -6.14
CA LYS A 147 15.32 5.59 -6.36
C LYS A 147 14.31 5.12 -5.31
N ALA A 148 14.36 3.85 -4.92
CA ALA A 148 13.52 3.30 -3.86
C ALA A 148 13.75 4.02 -2.52
N ARG A 149 15.01 4.30 -2.14
CA ARG A 149 15.35 5.10 -0.94
C ARG A 149 14.77 6.52 -1.00
N GLN A 150 14.85 7.19 -2.15
CA GLN A 150 14.23 8.51 -2.34
C GLN A 150 12.70 8.45 -2.18
N LEU A 151 12.07 7.41 -2.71
CA LEU A 151 10.63 7.20 -2.61
C LEU A 151 10.19 6.90 -1.18
N ILE A 152 10.95 6.11 -0.41
CA ILE A 152 10.69 5.88 1.02
C ILE A 152 10.77 7.19 1.81
N GLU A 153 11.79 8.02 1.54
CA GLU A 153 11.92 9.32 2.20
C GLU A 153 10.77 10.26 1.82
N ARG A 154 10.42 10.33 0.54
CA ARG A 154 9.24 11.08 0.07
C ARG A 154 7.97 10.59 0.76
N ALA A 155 7.75 9.27 0.85
CA ALA A 155 6.60 8.70 1.54
C ALA A 155 6.59 9.02 3.03
N ARG A 156 7.74 8.99 3.70
CA ARG A 156 7.88 9.41 5.11
C ARG A 156 7.50 10.87 5.30
N GLN A 157 7.94 11.76 4.40
CA GLN A 157 7.58 13.18 4.44
C GLN A 157 6.08 13.41 4.19
N LEU A 158 5.48 12.63 3.29
CA LEU A 158 4.06 12.70 2.97
C LEU A 158 3.15 12.12 4.06
N THR A 159 3.62 11.10 4.79
CA THR A 159 2.86 10.43 5.86
C THR A 159 3.10 11.03 7.24
N GLY A 160 4.26 11.64 7.46
CA GLY A 160 4.67 12.26 8.72
C GLY A 160 4.77 13.79 8.69
N GLY A 161 4.56 14.45 7.55
CA GLY A 161 4.65 15.90 7.43
C GLY A 161 6.03 16.47 7.79
N GLY A 162 7.00 16.29 6.89
CA GLY A 162 8.20 17.14 6.80
C GLY A 162 9.44 16.71 7.58
N GLY A 163 10.49 16.31 6.85
CA GLY A 163 11.86 16.24 7.34
C GLY A 163 12.64 17.47 6.89
N GLY A 164 12.73 18.49 7.74
CA GLY A 164 13.58 19.67 7.50
C GLY A 164 13.35 20.82 8.49
N GLY A 165 13.90 20.71 9.70
CA GLY A 165 13.96 21.81 10.68
C GLY A 165 13.33 21.45 12.02
N GLY A 166 14.09 21.57 13.11
CA GLY A 166 13.79 20.99 14.42
C GLY A 166 12.49 21.46 15.09
N GLY A 167 11.89 20.53 15.86
CA GLY A 167 10.86 20.82 16.87
C GLY A 167 9.55 20.04 16.68
N GLY A 168 9.39 18.92 17.41
CA GLY A 168 8.12 18.30 17.78
C GLY A 168 7.27 17.69 16.66
N GLY A 169 7.16 16.35 16.63
CA GLY A 169 6.07 15.69 15.90
C GLY A 169 4.70 16.02 16.51
N CYS A 170 3.60 15.65 15.86
CA CYS A 170 2.29 15.95 16.42
C CYS A 170 2.01 15.13 17.70
N ALA A 171 1.98 15.79 18.85
CA ALA A 171 1.66 15.21 20.15
C ALA A 171 0.15 14.99 20.37
N GLN A 172 -0.72 15.72 19.66
CA GLN A 172 -2.17 15.56 19.77
C GLN A 172 -2.91 15.88 18.48
N ASN A 173 -3.83 14.98 18.12
CA ASN A 173 -4.69 15.10 16.96
C ASN A 173 -6.13 15.48 17.34
N TYR A 174 -6.84 16.12 16.41
CA TYR A 174 -8.25 16.48 16.50
C TYR A 174 -8.98 16.13 15.19
N ASN A 175 -10.18 15.56 15.27
CA ASN A 175 -11.01 15.27 14.10
C ASN A 175 -12.04 16.37 13.93
N VAL A 176 -12.02 17.02 12.77
CA VAL A 176 -12.94 18.11 12.41
C VAL A 176 -14.37 17.60 12.40
N VAL A 177 -15.28 18.34 13.03
CA VAL A 177 -16.73 18.04 13.04
C VAL A 177 -17.53 19.11 12.28
N GLY A 178 -18.81 18.83 12.03
CA GLY A 178 -19.68 19.77 11.32
C GLY A 178 -19.82 21.10 12.07
N GLY A 179 -19.55 22.21 11.36
CA GLY A 179 -19.58 23.56 11.93
C GLY A 179 -18.23 24.08 12.44
N ASP A 180 -17.18 23.26 12.40
CA ASP A 180 -15.83 23.71 12.74
C ASP A 180 -15.26 24.70 11.72
N VAL A 181 -14.54 25.69 12.25
CA VAL A 181 -13.70 26.62 11.48
C VAL A 181 -12.34 26.72 12.19
N CYS A 182 -11.26 27.05 11.46
CA CYS A 182 -9.91 27.09 12.05
C CYS A 182 -9.83 27.97 13.29
N TRP A 183 -10.54 29.10 13.31
CA TRP A 183 -10.56 29.99 14.47
C TRP A 183 -11.11 29.30 15.72
N ALA A 184 -12.23 28.59 15.61
CA ALA A 184 -12.85 27.89 16.73
C ALA A 184 -11.99 26.71 17.22
N ILE A 185 -11.39 25.95 16.29
CA ILE A 185 -10.47 24.85 16.61
C ILE A 185 -9.22 25.41 17.32
N ALA A 186 -8.58 26.42 16.75
CA ALA A 186 -7.37 27.01 17.30
C ALA A 186 -7.61 27.58 18.71
N GLN A 187 -8.72 28.28 18.92
CA GLN A 187 -9.13 28.79 20.23
C GLN A 187 -9.36 27.65 21.23
N ARG A 188 -10.01 26.56 20.83
CA ARG A 188 -10.28 25.38 21.67
C ARG A 188 -9.00 24.75 22.22
N PHE A 189 -7.93 24.75 21.44
CA PHE A 189 -6.64 24.16 21.82
C PHE A 189 -5.60 25.20 22.29
N GLY A 190 -6.00 26.47 22.44
CA GLY A 190 -5.12 27.52 22.94
C GLY A 190 -3.95 27.87 22.01
N ILE A 191 -4.13 27.71 20.69
CA ILE A 191 -3.13 28.03 19.67
C ILE A 191 -3.64 29.11 18.72
N SER A 192 -2.75 29.74 17.96
CA SER A 192 -3.16 30.69 16.91
C SER A 192 -3.62 29.95 15.65
N VAL A 193 -4.45 30.58 14.80
CA VAL A 193 -4.82 30.01 13.50
C VAL A 193 -3.59 29.76 12.62
N ALA A 194 -2.61 30.68 12.66
CA ALA A 194 -1.35 30.51 11.94
C ALA A 194 -0.54 29.30 12.46
N THR A 195 -0.58 29.05 13.78
CA THR A 195 0.04 27.85 14.39
C THR A 195 -0.68 26.58 13.95
N LEU A 196 -2.02 26.58 13.96
CA LEU A 196 -2.81 25.45 13.48
C LEU A 196 -2.53 25.16 11.99
N GLN A 197 -2.46 26.19 11.14
CA GLN A 197 -2.13 26.06 9.72
C GLN A 197 -0.70 25.58 9.49
N SER A 198 0.28 26.08 10.27
CA SER A 198 1.68 25.65 10.11
C SER A 198 1.89 24.19 10.52
N TRP A 199 1.10 23.67 11.45
CA TRP A 199 1.13 22.25 11.82
C TRP A 199 0.32 21.36 10.87
N ASN A 200 -0.54 21.96 10.05
CA ASN A 200 -1.44 21.28 9.12
C ASN A 200 -1.37 21.92 7.74
N PRO A 201 -0.27 21.73 7.00
CA PRO A 201 -0.01 22.44 5.74
C PRO A 201 -1.02 22.12 4.63
N ALA A 202 -1.87 21.10 4.81
CA ALA A 202 -2.99 20.82 3.93
C ALA A 202 -4.13 21.85 4.05
N ILE A 203 -4.22 22.62 5.15
CA ILE A 203 -5.20 23.70 5.31
C ILE A 203 -4.73 24.92 4.51
N ASN A 204 -5.60 25.47 3.66
CA ASN A 204 -5.28 26.68 2.91
C ASN A 204 -5.31 27.94 3.80
N GLY A 205 -4.76 29.06 3.30
CA GLY A 205 -4.69 30.31 4.07
C GLY A 205 -6.05 30.84 4.53
N GLY A 206 -7.13 30.57 3.78
CA GLY A 206 -8.50 30.96 4.13
C GLY A 206 -9.24 29.98 5.05
N CYS A 207 -8.64 28.83 5.38
CA CYS A 207 -9.28 27.72 6.07
C CYS A 207 -10.64 27.28 5.45
N THR A 208 -10.77 27.39 4.13
CA THR A 208 -12.03 27.07 3.43
C THR A 208 -12.12 25.60 2.99
N ASN A 209 -11.06 24.83 3.20
CA ASN A 209 -10.94 23.44 2.76
C ASN A 209 -10.94 22.42 3.91
N LEU A 210 -11.45 22.80 5.10
CA LEU A 210 -11.67 21.84 6.17
C LEU A 210 -12.76 20.83 5.79
N ALA A 211 -12.45 19.55 5.88
CA ALA A 211 -13.41 18.47 5.67
C ALA A 211 -13.84 17.84 7.00
N ILE A 212 -15.11 17.52 7.15
CA ILE A 212 -15.60 16.74 8.31
C ILE A 212 -14.86 15.39 8.33
N GLY A 213 -14.34 15.01 9.49
CA GLY A 213 -13.51 13.82 9.68
C GLY A 213 -12.03 14.02 9.37
N GLN A 214 -11.61 15.18 8.84
CA GLN A 214 -10.20 15.51 8.65
C GLN A 214 -9.47 15.53 10.00
N THR A 215 -8.35 14.81 10.09
CA THR A 215 -7.50 14.82 11.27
C THR A 215 -6.51 15.98 11.19
N LEU A 216 -6.50 16.83 12.21
CA LEU A 216 -5.59 17.96 12.37
C LEU A 216 -4.66 17.75 13.56
N CYS A 217 -3.40 18.12 13.40
CA CYS A 217 -2.48 18.30 14.50
C CYS A 217 -2.81 19.57 15.30
N VAL A 218 -3.09 19.41 16.58
CA VAL A 218 -3.46 20.51 17.48
C VAL A 218 -2.50 20.69 18.66
N ARG A 219 -1.45 19.87 18.74
CA ARG A 219 -0.32 20.03 19.67
C ARG A 219 0.89 19.32 19.11
N LYS A 220 2.08 19.91 19.27
CA LYS A 220 3.39 19.28 19.04
C LYS A 220 4.11 19.04 20.36
#